data_AF-A0A662M615-F1
#
_entry.id   AF-A0A662M615-F1
#
_cell.length_a   1.000
_cell.length_b   1.000
_cell.length_c   1.000
_cell.angle_alpha   90.00
_cell.angle_beta   90.00
_cell.angle_gamma   90.00
#
_symmetry.space_group_name_H-M   'P 1'
#
loop_
_entity.id
_entity.type
_entity.pdbx_description
1 polymer ?
#
loop_
_entity_poly.entity_id
_entity_poly.type
_entity_poly.pdbx_seq_one_letter_code
_entity_poly.pdbx_strand_id
1 'polypeptide(L)'
;MRKIGQGLQFNVYEKGDKVVKTPTSKFQIKLKLFLWTPSYLLKPSMLEKETERIIKEREEVLQEIQKRKIEPSLMANLIFRENEIEQDKLIPLGQYLKDYETAKEKIDEYISFIFNCWKNGFSERTYNLTINNGINSDGEIVLMDFGEITFRKSDVERAIKIKRWRKSWSFKRDMKKEIRDYYDKQMLERLTFSNLNKYWKEAPTHN
;
A
#
# COMPACT_ATOMS: atom_id res chain seq x y z
N MET A 1 -13.17 2.86 20.53
CA MET A 1 -12.86 3.01 19.09
C MET A 1 -13.60 1.95 18.31
N ARG A 2 -14.21 2.28 17.16
CA ARG A 2 -14.96 1.32 16.32
C ARG A 2 -13.99 0.66 15.34
N LYS A 3 -13.99 -0.67 15.21
CA LYS A 3 -13.20 -1.35 14.18
C LYS A 3 -13.84 -1.11 12.81
N ILE A 4 -13.07 -0.56 11.88
CA ILE A 4 -13.54 -0.22 10.52
C ILE A 4 -12.85 -1.03 9.42
N GLY A 5 -11.75 -1.71 9.74
CA GLY A 5 -11.01 -2.52 8.78
C GLY A 5 -10.15 -3.58 9.44
N GLN A 6 -9.79 -4.60 8.65
CA GLN A 6 -8.88 -5.64 9.10
C GLN A 6 -8.09 -6.21 7.93
N GLY A 7 -6.78 -5.99 7.91
CA GLY A 7 -5.83 -6.64 7.01
C GLY A 7 -5.19 -7.89 7.62
N LEU A 8 -4.15 -8.41 6.96
CA LEU A 8 -3.28 -9.44 7.55
C LEU A 8 -2.26 -8.82 8.52
N GLN A 9 -1.78 -7.61 8.25
CA GLN A 9 -0.76 -6.97 9.09
C GLN A 9 -1.37 -6.12 10.21
N PHE A 10 -2.47 -5.41 9.94
CA PHE A 10 -3.07 -4.45 10.86
C PHE A 10 -4.60 -4.59 11.00
N ASN A 11 -5.09 -4.39 12.22
CA ASN A 11 -6.48 -4.03 12.51
C ASN A 11 -6.60 -2.51 12.42
N VAL A 12 -7.70 -1.98 11.87
CA VAL A 12 -7.91 -0.53 11.73
C VAL A 12 -9.14 -0.10 12.50
N TYR A 13 -8.99 0.92 13.35
CA TYR A 13 -10.03 1.48 14.20
C TYR A 13 -10.21 2.96 13.90
N GLU A 14 -11.44 3.43 13.95
CA GLU A 14 -11.79 4.83 13.81
C GLU A 14 -11.61 5.58 15.14
N LYS A 15 -11.00 6.78 15.05
CA LYS A 15 -10.76 7.70 16.16
C LYS A 15 -10.90 9.15 15.66
N GLY A 16 -12.15 9.61 15.50
CA GLY A 16 -12.44 10.97 15.02
C GLY A 16 -12.01 11.17 13.56
N ASP A 17 -11.17 12.17 13.32
CA ASP A 17 -10.50 12.51 12.06
C ASP A 17 -9.26 11.64 11.78
N LYS A 18 -8.91 10.73 12.70
CA LYS A 18 -7.81 9.78 12.57
C LYS A 18 -8.29 8.34 12.50
N VAL A 19 -7.39 7.47 12.10
CA VAL A 19 -7.47 6.02 12.29
C VAL A 19 -6.31 5.54 13.14
N VAL A 20 -6.57 4.50 13.92
CA VAL A 20 -5.58 3.81 14.74
C VAL A 20 -5.39 2.41 14.17
N LYS A 21 -4.13 2.05 13.91
CA LYS A 21 -3.74 0.73 13.44
C LYS A 21 -3.02 -0.03 14.55
N THR A 22 -3.52 -1.22 14.85
CA THR A 22 -2.85 -2.14 15.78
C THR A 22 -2.37 -3.38 15.05
N PRO A 23 -1.21 -3.95 15.40
CA PRO A 23 -0.74 -5.19 14.81
C PRO A 23 -1.79 -6.31 14.91
N THR A 24 -2.05 -7.01 13.80
CA THR A 24 -2.89 -8.21 13.82
C THR A 24 -2.14 -9.34 14.54
N SER A 25 -2.82 -10.02 15.47
CA SER A 25 -2.18 -11.08 16.26
C SER A 25 -1.88 -12.31 15.41
N LYS A 26 -0.88 -13.10 15.81
CA LYS A 26 -0.51 -14.36 15.13
C LYS A 26 -1.71 -15.29 14.91
N PHE A 27 -2.56 -15.42 15.93
CA PHE A 27 -3.79 -16.22 15.84
C PHE A 27 -4.77 -15.67 14.80
N GLN A 28 -4.98 -14.34 14.78
CA GLN A 28 -5.85 -13.70 13.79
C GLN A 28 -5.31 -13.86 12.36
N ILE A 29 -3.99 -13.77 12.16
CA ILE A 29 -3.35 -14.01 10.86
C ILE A 29 -3.61 -15.44 10.40
N LYS A 30 -3.35 -16.43 11.27
CA LYS A 30 -3.59 -17.85 10.98
C LYS A 30 -5.04 -18.11 10.58
N LEU A 31 -6.00 -17.62 11.37
CA LEU A 31 -7.42 -17.79 11.11
C LEU A 31 -7.81 -17.22 9.74
N LYS A 32 -7.27 -16.05 9.38
CA LYS A 32 -7.53 -15.43 8.07
C LYS A 32 -6.92 -16.19 6.91
N LEU A 33 -5.65 -16.53 7.00
CA LEU A 33 -4.97 -17.32 5.97
C LEU A 33 -5.67 -18.65 5.75
N PHE A 34 -6.12 -19.29 6.82
CA PHE A 34 -6.90 -20.52 6.77
C PHE A 34 -8.23 -20.33 6.04
N LEU A 35 -9.00 -19.29 6.37
CA LEU A 35 -10.28 -19.00 5.71
C LEU A 35 -10.12 -18.66 4.22
N TRP A 36 -9.03 -18.01 3.84
CA TRP A 36 -8.75 -17.63 2.44
C TRP A 36 -8.15 -18.76 1.61
N THR A 37 -7.38 -19.64 2.26
CA THR A 37 -6.68 -20.74 1.61
C THR A 37 -6.93 -22.04 2.39
N PRO A 38 -8.11 -22.69 2.18
CA PRO A 38 -8.50 -23.89 2.93
C PRO A 38 -7.50 -25.04 2.82
N SER A 39 -6.67 -25.08 1.77
CA SER A 39 -5.61 -26.08 1.61
C SER A 39 -4.58 -26.09 2.75
N TYR A 40 -4.51 -25.03 3.57
CA TYR A 40 -3.70 -25.01 4.78
C TYR A 40 -4.14 -26.02 5.85
N LEU A 41 -5.39 -26.52 5.81
CA LEU A 41 -5.85 -27.64 6.63
C LEU A 41 -4.91 -28.84 6.56
N LEU A 42 -4.47 -29.16 5.34
CA LEU A 42 -3.61 -30.31 5.07
C LEU A 42 -2.12 -29.97 5.19
N LYS A 43 -1.79 -28.69 5.39
CA LYS A 43 -0.44 -28.13 5.26
C LYS A 43 -0.14 -27.13 6.40
N PRO A 44 -0.25 -27.54 7.68
CA PRO A 44 -0.10 -26.64 8.84
C PRO A 44 1.27 -25.97 8.91
N SER A 45 2.33 -26.65 8.47
CA SER A 45 3.69 -26.08 8.41
C SER A 45 3.80 -24.91 7.43
N MET A 46 3.03 -24.91 6.33
CA MET A 46 2.99 -23.78 5.40
C MET A 46 2.19 -22.61 5.95
N LEU A 47 1.12 -22.87 6.70
CA LEU A 47 0.38 -21.82 7.41
C LEU A 47 1.27 -21.11 8.44
N GLU A 48 2.07 -21.87 9.19
CA GLU A 48 3.03 -21.33 10.14
C GLU A 48 4.06 -20.45 9.44
N LYS A 49 4.72 -20.97 8.40
CA LYS A 49 5.72 -20.22 7.62
C LYS A 49 5.17 -18.93 7.04
N GLU A 50 3.95 -18.97 6.50
CA GLU A 50 3.32 -17.80 5.91
C GLU A 50 2.93 -16.76 6.97
N THR A 51 2.46 -17.23 8.14
CA THR A 51 2.16 -16.35 9.28
C THR A 51 3.43 -15.63 9.76
N GLU A 52 4.52 -16.36 9.96
CA GLU A 52 5.81 -15.78 10.35
C GLU A 52 6.34 -14.82 9.30
N ARG A 53 6.20 -15.14 8.01
CA ARG A 53 6.57 -14.25 6.91
C ARG A 53 5.85 -12.91 6.99
N ILE A 54 4.53 -12.91 7.24
CA ILE A 54 3.72 -11.69 7.34
C ILE A 54 4.12 -10.84 8.56
N ILE A 55 4.36 -11.48 9.71
CA ILE A 55 4.81 -10.80 10.93
C ILE A 55 6.16 -10.15 10.69
N LYS A 56 7.11 -10.91 10.13
CA LYS A 56 8.45 -10.42 9.80
C LYS A 56 8.40 -9.26 8.80
N GLU A 57 7.65 -9.38 7.71
CA GLU A 57 7.53 -8.32 6.71
C GLU A 57 6.92 -7.04 7.29
N ARG A 58 5.93 -7.17 8.19
CA ARG A 58 5.39 -6.03 8.92
C ARG A 58 6.47 -5.35 9.75
N GLU A 59 7.20 -6.11 10.57
CA GLU A 59 8.25 -5.59 11.45
C GLU A 59 9.37 -4.91 10.67
N GLU A 60 9.85 -5.54 9.60
CA GLU A 60 10.87 -4.96 8.70
C GLU A 60 10.39 -3.62 8.10
N VAL A 61 9.13 -3.55 7.64
CA VAL A 61 8.56 -2.30 7.11
C VAL A 61 8.48 -1.23 8.19
N LEU A 62 7.99 -1.56 9.39
CA LEU A 62 7.89 -0.58 10.47
C LEU A 62 9.27 -0.04 10.88
N GLN A 63 10.27 -0.91 10.98
CA GLN A 63 11.64 -0.53 11.28
C GLN A 63 12.22 0.39 10.21
N GLU A 64 12.02 0.08 8.93
CA GLU A 64 12.51 0.91 7.82
C GLU A 64 11.82 2.28 7.77
N ILE A 65 10.51 2.36 8.04
CA ILE A 65 9.80 3.64 8.12
C ILE A 65 10.38 4.49 9.27
N GLN A 66 10.56 3.92 10.46
CA GLN A 66 11.10 4.66 11.62
C GLN A 66 12.56 5.07 11.43
N LYS A 67 13.35 4.31 10.68
CA LYS A 67 14.76 4.60 10.41
C LYS A 67 14.95 5.72 9.37
N ARG A 68 13.98 5.92 8.48
CA ARG A 68 14.09 6.82 7.33
C ARG A 68 13.36 8.14 7.58
N LYS A 69 13.94 9.23 7.08
CA LYS A 69 13.29 10.55 7.03
C LYS A 69 12.33 10.62 5.85
N ILE A 70 11.20 9.91 5.96
CA ILE A 70 10.12 9.95 4.98
C ILE A 70 9.24 11.15 5.29
N GLU A 71 8.83 11.89 4.26
CA GLU A 71 7.87 12.98 4.41
C GLU A 71 6.53 12.44 4.99
N PRO A 72 6.08 12.88 6.18
CA PRO A 72 4.92 12.30 6.85
C PRO A 72 3.62 12.39 6.03
N SER A 73 3.46 13.46 5.24
CA SER A 73 2.32 13.69 4.36
C SER A 73 2.08 12.51 3.40
N LEU A 74 3.14 11.87 2.88
CA LEU A 74 3.03 10.75 1.94
C LEU A 74 2.37 9.51 2.54
N MET A 75 2.40 9.38 3.86
CA MET A 75 1.77 8.29 4.61
C MET A 75 0.66 8.81 5.53
N ALA A 76 0.03 9.92 5.17
CA ALA A 76 -1.09 10.51 5.90
C ALA A 76 -0.74 10.80 7.37
N ASN A 77 0.38 11.49 7.57
CA ASN A 77 0.86 11.97 8.87
C ASN A 77 0.97 10.86 9.92
N LEU A 78 1.64 9.77 9.52
CA LEU A 78 1.80 8.57 10.35
C LEU A 78 2.58 8.87 11.63
N ILE A 79 2.01 8.50 12.78
CA ILE A 79 2.62 8.67 14.12
C ILE A 79 2.72 7.31 14.80
N PHE A 80 3.95 6.93 15.16
CA PHE A 80 4.21 5.72 15.94
C PHE A 80 4.01 5.98 17.43
N ARG A 81 3.25 5.09 18.09
CA ARG A 81 3.12 5.00 19.55
C ARG A 81 3.55 3.59 19.98
N GLU A 82 3.61 3.36 21.29
CA GLU A 82 4.16 2.11 21.85
C GLU A 82 3.49 0.84 21.28
N ASN A 83 2.17 0.82 21.12
CA ASN A 83 1.41 -0.36 20.68
C ASN A 83 0.46 -0.09 19.50
N GLU A 84 0.49 1.12 18.95
CA GLU A 84 -0.43 1.54 17.89
C GLU A 84 0.22 2.57 16.96
N ILE A 85 -0.35 2.69 15.77
CA ILE A 85 0.07 3.66 14.76
C ILE A 85 -1.14 4.52 14.43
N GLU A 86 -1.02 5.83 14.63
CA GLU A 86 -2.04 6.79 14.21
C GLU A 86 -1.76 7.27 12.79
N GLN A 87 -2.82 7.51 12.03
CA GLN A 87 -2.78 8.00 10.67
C GLN A 87 -4.03 8.87 10.42
N ASP A 88 -3.94 9.87 9.55
CA ASP A 88 -5.12 10.64 9.15
C ASP A 88 -6.17 9.74 8.51
N LYS A 89 -7.44 10.05 8.74
CA LYS A 89 -8.54 9.35 8.09
C LYS A 89 -8.66 9.84 6.65
N LEU A 90 -8.69 8.89 5.72
CA LEU A 90 -8.72 9.14 4.29
C LEU A 90 -10.01 8.59 3.68
N ILE A 91 -10.36 9.12 2.51
CA ILE A 91 -11.37 8.52 1.64
C ILE A 91 -10.64 7.59 0.66
N PRO A 92 -10.93 6.28 0.64
CA PRO A 92 -10.28 5.35 -0.30
C PRO A 92 -10.39 5.83 -1.75
N LEU A 93 -9.28 5.79 -2.49
CA LEU A 93 -9.20 6.35 -3.83
C LEU A 93 -10.20 5.69 -4.80
N GLY A 94 -10.54 4.42 -4.57
CA GLY A 94 -11.56 3.72 -5.36
C GLY A 94 -12.93 4.40 -5.39
N GLN A 95 -13.26 5.24 -4.40
CA GLN A 95 -14.51 5.99 -4.39
C GLN A 95 -14.57 7.08 -5.48
N TYR A 96 -13.41 7.53 -5.98
CA TYR A 96 -13.27 8.55 -7.03
C TYR A 96 -13.11 7.96 -8.43
N LEU A 97 -13.08 6.63 -8.58
CA LEU A 97 -12.88 5.94 -9.86
C LEU A 97 -14.21 5.46 -10.48
N LYS A 98 -15.30 6.22 -10.27
CA LYS A 98 -16.66 5.81 -10.68
C LYS A 98 -17.02 6.30 -12.08
N ASP A 99 -16.67 7.52 -12.41
CA ASP A 99 -16.82 8.15 -13.73
C ASP A 99 -15.46 8.29 -14.42
N TYR A 100 -15.47 8.31 -15.75
CA TYR A 100 -14.26 8.20 -16.54
C TYR A 100 -13.34 9.43 -16.42
N GLU A 101 -13.90 10.64 -16.45
CA GLU A 101 -13.09 11.86 -16.43
C GLU A 101 -12.42 12.10 -15.07
N THR A 102 -13.15 11.96 -13.97
CA THR A 102 -12.56 12.01 -12.62
C THR A 102 -11.52 10.91 -12.44
N ALA A 103 -11.79 9.70 -12.94
CA ALA A 103 -10.86 8.60 -12.82
C ALA A 103 -9.54 8.86 -13.56
N LYS A 104 -9.56 9.47 -14.75
CA LYS A 104 -8.34 9.84 -15.48
C LYS A 104 -7.47 10.79 -14.69
N GLU A 105 -8.05 11.87 -14.19
CA GLU A 105 -7.36 12.86 -13.35
C GLU A 105 -6.71 12.18 -12.14
N LYS A 106 -7.48 11.37 -11.41
CA LYS A 106 -6.97 10.66 -10.22
C LYS A 106 -5.93 9.59 -10.52
N ILE A 107 -5.97 8.98 -11.70
CA ILE A 107 -4.91 8.08 -12.16
C ILE A 107 -3.61 8.84 -12.43
N ASP A 108 -3.67 10.01 -13.07
CA ASP A 108 -2.49 10.81 -13.38
C ASP A 108 -1.86 11.40 -12.11
N GLU A 109 -2.69 11.84 -11.16
CA GLU A 109 -2.27 12.21 -9.81
C GLU A 109 -1.61 11.03 -9.09
N TYR A 110 -2.18 9.82 -9.18
CA TYR A 110 -1.62 8.64 -8.53
C TYR A 110 -0.23 8.27 -9.07
N ILE A 111 -0.03 8.40 -10.39
CA ILE A 111 1.28 8.16 -11.00
C ILE A 111 2.29 9.20 -10.54
N SER A 112 1.85 10.46 -10.41
CA SER A 112 2.68 11.52 -9.84
C SER A 112 3.04 11.22 -8.37
N PHE A 113 2.08 10.71 -7.59
CA PHE A 113 2.30 10.23 -6.23
C PHE A 113 3.31 9.08 -6.16
N ILE A 114 3.24 8.08 -7.06
CA ILE A 114 4.23 6.99 -7.15
C ILE A 114 5.64 7.56 -7.33
N PHE A 115 5.82 8.55 -8.20
CA PHE A 115 7.13 9.18 -8.39
C PHE A 115 7.59 9.95 -7.15
N ASN A 116 6.68 10.54 -6.38
CA ASN A 116 7.01 11.17 -5.10
C ASN A 116 7.44 10.14 -4.05
N CYS A 117 6.81 8.96 -4.02
CA CYS A 117 7.28 7.83 -3.19
C CYS A 117 8.69 7.39 -3.61
N TRP A 118 8.98 7.28 -4.92
CA TRP A 118 10.31 6.92 -5.41
C TRP A 118 11.38 7.95 -5.03
N LYS A 119 11.05 9.25 -5.10
CA LYS A 119 11.93 10.33 -4.61
C LYS A 119 12.21 10.24 -3.12
N ASN A 120 11.36 9.54 -2.37
CA ASN A 120 11.51 9.25 -0.94
C ASN A 120 11.99 7.82 -0.67
N GLY A 121 12.47 7.10 -1.71
CA GLY A 121 13.14 5.81 -1.56
C GLY A 121 12.26 4.63 -1.20
N PHE A 122 10.97 4.71 -1.48
CA PHE A 122 10.05 3.59 -1.29
C PHE A 122 9.03 3.48 -2.44
N SER A 123 8.36 2.34 -2.52
CA SER A 123 7.25 2.12 -3.45
C SER A 123 6.26 1.12 -2.86
N GLU A 124 5.01 1.21 -3.31
CA GLU A 124 4.03 0.15 -3.08
C GLU A 124 4.43 -1.13 -3.83
N ARG A 125 4.21 -2.31 -3.24
CA ARG A 125 4.52 -3.63 -3.83
C ARG A 125 3.40 -4.15 -4.72
N THR A 126 2.15 -3.81 -4.45
CA THR A 126 0.98 -4.42 -5.09
C THR A 126 0.33 -3.52 -6.13
N TYR A 127 0.53 -2.19 -6.04
CA TYR A 127 -0.12 -1.19 -6.90
C TYR A 127 -1.65 -1.34 -6.86
N ASN A 128 -2.18 -1.58 -5.67
CA ASN A 128 -3.59 -1.71 -5.41
C ASN A 128 -4.23 -0.35 -5.17
N LEU A 129 -4.38 0.39 -6.26
CA LEU A 129 -4.83 1.78 -6.31
C LEU A 129 -6.04 2.09 -5.39
N THR A 130 -7.05 1.22 -5.40
CA THR A 130 -8.38 1.53 -4.82
C THR A 130 -8.41 1.48 -3.31
N ILE A 131 -7.60 0.61 -2.68
CA ILE A 131 -7.66 0.34 -1.23
C ILE A 131 -6.36 0.63 -0.50
N ASN A 132 -5.21 0.71 -1.18
CA ASN A 132 -3.95 1.03 -0.52
C ASN A 132 -3.69 2.53 -0.48
N ASN A 133 -4.45 3.32 -1.24
CA ASN A 133 -4.29 4.76 -1.36
C ASN A 133 -5.62 5.46 -1.08
N GLY A 134 -5.55 6.70 -0.60
CA GLY A 134 -6.71 7.51 -0.29
C GLY A 134 -6.47 8.98 -0.57
N ILE A 135 -7.56 9.75 -0.52
CA ILE A 135 -7.57 11.21 -0.65
C ILE A 135 -7.67 11.81 0.76
N ASN A 136 -6.77 12.74 1.08
CA ASN A 136 -6.79 13.52 2.33
C ASN A 136 -7.77 14.71 2.26
N SER A 137 -7.85 15.54 3.30
CA SER A 137 -8.71 16.72 3.33
C SER A 137 -8.35 17.79 2.30
N ASP A 138 -7.10 17.78 1.82
CA ASP A 138 -6.57 18.75 0.86
C ASP A 138 -6.73 18.28 -0.59
N GLY A 139 -7.34 17.11 -0.80
CA GLY A 139 -7.57 16.53 -2.13
C GLY A 139 -6.37 15.76 -2.69
N GLU A 140 -5.33 15.54 -1.90
CA GLU A 140 -4.09 14.89 -2.32
C GLU A 140 -4.15 13.38 -2.12
N ILE A 141 -3.51 12.63 -3.04
CA ILE A 141 -3.34 11.19 -2.92
C ILE A 141 -2.21 10.88 -1.94
N VAL A 142 -2.51 10.04 -0.96
CA VAL A 142 -1.57 9.60 0.07
C VAL A 142 -1.69 8.09 0.31
N LEU A 143 -0.62 7.48 0.82
CA LEU A 143 -0.57 6.04 1.08
C LEU A 143 -1.35 5.72 2.35
N MET A 144 -2.42 4.95 2.21
CA MET A 144 -3.21 4.44 3.32
C MET A 144 -2.59 3.15 3.87
N ASP A 145 -2.23 2.17 3.03
CA ASP A 145 -1.68 0.89 3.47
C ASP A 145 -0.16 0.82 3.31
N PHE A 146 0.56 1.26 4.35
CA PHE A 146 2.02 1.19 4.39
C PHE A 146 2.56 -0.22 4.64
N GLY A 147 1.73 -1.21 4.97
CA GLY A 147 2.18 -2.59 5.21
C GLY A 147 2.71 -3.30 3.95
N GLU A 148 2.29 -2.83 2.77
CA GLU A 148 2.63 -3.41 1.48
C GLU A 148 3.69 -2.59 0.70
N ILE A 149 4.62 -1.92 1.37
CA ILE A 149 5.69 -1.15 0.71
C ILE A 149 7.04 -1.87 0.66
N THR A 150 7.90 -1.47 -0.28
CA THR A 150 9.29 -1.88 -0.35
C THR A 150 10.22 -0.67 -0.40
N PHE A 151 11.38 -0.81 0.22
CA PHE A 151 12.50 0.13 0.19
C PHE A 151 13.60 -0.33 -0.77
N ARG A 152 13.39 -1.43 -1.49
CA ARG A 152 14.37 -2.03 -2.39
C ARG A 152 14.02 -1.67 -3.83
N LYS A 153 14.89 -0.91 -4.49
CA LYS A 153 14.73 -0.54 -5.90
C LYS A 153 14.56 -1.76 -6.81
N SER A 154 15.27 -2.85 -6.55
CA SER A 154 15.18 -4.10 -7.31
C SER A 154 13.80 -4.76 -7.24
N ASP A 155 13.05 -4.58 -6.16
CA ASP A 155 11.65 -5.03 -6.08
C ASP A 155 10.75 -4.22 -7.03
N VAL A 156 11.01 -2.91 -7.15
CA VAL A 156 10.29 -2.01 -8.05
C VAL A 156 10.63 -2.32 -9.51
N GLU A 157 11.90 -2.57 -9.82
CA GLU A 157 12.34 -3.03 -11.15
C GLU A 157 11.62 -4.33 -11.54
N ARG A 158 11.59 -5.31 -10.63
CA ARG A 158 10.83 -6.55 -10.83
C ARG A 158 9.35 -6.27 -11.06
N ALA A 159 8.75 -5.38 -10.27
CA ALA A 159 7.35 -5.03 -10.40
C ALA A 159 7.02 -4.37 -11.76
N ILE A 160 7.87 -3.47 -12.25
CA ILE A 160 7.78 -2.86 -13.58
C ILE A 160 7.87 -3.95 -14.66
N LYS A 161 8.89 -4.81 -14.59
CA LYS A 161 9.13 -5.88 -15.56
C LYS A 161 7.93 -6.81 -15.70
N ILE A 162 7.31 -7.20 -14.59
CA ILE A 162 6.16 -8.12 -14.59
C ILE A 162 4.81 -7.40 -14.67
N LYS A 163 4.80 -6.08 -14.82
CA LYS A 163 3.60 -5.23 -14.86
C LYS A 163 2.68 -5.50 -13.67
N ARG A 164 3.25 -5.41 -12.46
CA ARG A 164 2.62 -5.85 -11.21
C ARG A 164 1.23 -5.24 -10.99
N TRP A 165 0.99 -4.01 -11.43
CA TRP A 165 -0.32 -3.36 -11.38
C TRP A 165 -1.42 -4.15 -12.10
N ARG A 166 -1.13 -4.85 -13.20
CA ARG A 166 -2.12 -5.73 -13.87
C ARG A 166 -2.54 -6.94 -13.04
N LYS A 167 -1.75 -7.28 -12.02
CA LYS A 167 -2.01 -8.42 -11.12
C LYS A 167 -2.78 -8.00 -9.87
N SER A 168 -2.88 -6.70 -9.59
CA SER A 168 -3.54 -6.16 -8.40
C SER A 168 -5.04 -6.47 -8.42
N TRP A 169 -5.65 -6.45 -7.24
CA TRP A 169 -7.08 -6.67 -7.09
C TRP A 169 -7.88 -5.55 -7.78
N SER A 170 -7.52 -4.30 -7.51
CA SER A 170 -8.13 -3.11 -8.12
C SER A 170 -8.22 -3.20 -9.64
N PHE A 171 -7.11 -3.58 -10.29
CA PHE A 171 -7.08 -3.74 -11.75
C PHE A 171 -8.05 -4.81 -12.25
N LYS A 172 -8.14 -5.94 -11.53
CA LYS A 172 -8.91 -7.10 -11.99
C LYS A 172 -10.41 -6.96 -11.72
N ARG A 173 -10.80 -6.29 -10.63
CA ARG A 173 -12.17 -6.39 -10.09
C ARG A 173 -12.85 -5.04 -9.83
N ASP A 174 -12.11 -3.99 -9.55
CA ASP A 174 -12.71 -2.75 -9.03
C ASP A 174 -12.86 -1.65 -10.10
N MET A 175 -12.28 -1.82 -11.29
CA MET A 175 -12.30 -0.81 -12.35
C MET A 175 -13.18 -1.23 -13.54
N LYS A 176 -13.97 -0.27 -14.04
CA LYS A 176 -14.62 -0.39 -15.36
C LYS A 176 -13.56 -0.54 -16.46
N LYS A 177 -13.93 -1.18 -17.57
CA LYS A 177 -13.00 -1.49 -18.67
C LYS A 177 -12.25 -0.26 -19.19
N GLU A 178 -12.96 0.83 -19.48
CA GLU A 178 -12.37 2.07 -20.00
C GLU A 178 -11.36 2.73 -19.04
N ILE A 179 -11.68 2.80 -17.75
CA ILE A 179 -10.79 3.32 -16.69
C ILE A 179 -9.56 2.42 -16.56
N ARG A 180 -9.77 1.10 -16.57
CA ARG A 180 -8.69 0.10 -16.49
C ARG A 180 -7.75 0.19 -17.69
N ASP A 181 -8.29 0.36 -18.89
CA ASP A 181 -7.50 0.49 -20.12
C ASP A 181 -6.67 1.78 -20.10
N TYR A 182 -7.24 2.89 -19.61
CA TYR A 182 -6.51 4.15 -19.40
C TYR A 182 -5.39 3.98 -18.35
N TYR A 183 -5.72 3.41 -17.19
CA TYR A 183 -4.74 3.14 -16.12
C TYR A 183 -3.57 2.28 -16.63
N ASP A 184 -3.86 1.19 -17.35
CA ASP A 184 -2.81 0.33 -17.89
C ASP A 184 -1.91 1.06 -18.87
N LYS A 185 -2.50 1.85 -19.78
CA LYS A 185 -1.77 2.66 -20.75
C LYS A 185 -0.82 3.63 -20.04
N GLN A 186 -1.33 4.42 -19.10
CA GLN A 186 -0.52 5.38 -18.36
C GLN A 186 0.60 4.70 -17.56
N MET A 187 0.30 3.59 -16.89
CA MET A 187 1.32 2.84 -16.14
C MET A 187 2.42 2.29 -17.04
N LEU A 188 2.09 1.77 -18.22
CA LEU A 188 3.08 1.29 -19.20
C LEU A 188 3.98 2.41 -19.72
N GLU A 189 3.41 3.56 -20.03
CA GLU A 189 4.12 4.71 -20.58
C GLU A 189 5.01 5.38 -19.53
N ARG A 190 4.56 5.43 -18.27
CA ARG A 190 5.18 6.22 -17.21
C ARG A 190 6.06 5.40 -16.27
N LEU A 191 5.69 4.17 -15.88
CA LEU A 191 6.51 3.35 -14.98
C LEU A 191 7.56 2.56 -15.77
N THR A 192 8.60 3.28 -16.19
CA THR A 192 9.75 2.72 -16.93
C THR A 192 10.98 2.64 -16.05
N PHE A 193 11.98 1.82 -16.44
CA PHE A 193 13.27 1.80 -15.75
C PHE A 193 13.99 3.15 -15.82
N SER A 194 13.83 3.90 -16.92
CA SER A 194 14.38 5.25 -17.04
C SER A 194 13.80 6.17 -15.97
N ASN A 195 12.47 6.19 -15.79
CA ASN A 195 11.83 7.00 -14.76
C ASN A 195 12.16 6.50 -13.34
N LEU A 196 12.25 5.19 -13.12
CA LEU A 196 12.71 4.66 -11.84
C LEU A 196 14.13 5.14 -11.51
N ASN A 197 15.06 5.07 -12.48
CA ASN A 197 16.43 5.55 -12.29
C ASN A 197 16.49 7.07 -12.07
N LYS A 198 15.62 7.82 -12.74
CA LYS A 198 15.54 9.27 -12.61
C LYS A 198 15.01 9.71 -11.24
N TYR A 199 13.96 9.06 -10.74
CA TYR A 199 13.25 9.52 -9.54
C TYR A 199 13.66 8.80 -8.26
N TRP A 200 14.17 7.58 -8.32
CA TRP A 200 14.55 6.83 -7.12
C TRP A 200 15.73 7.51 -6.41
N LYS A 201 15.50 7.93 -5.17
CA LYS A 201 16.55 8.39 -4.25
C LYS A 201 16.55 7.51 -3.02
N GLU A 202 17.70 7.18 -2.49
CA GLU A 202 17.75 6.52 -1.19
C GLU A 202 17.26 7.51 -0.12
N ALA A 203 16.26 7.11 0.67
CA ALA A 203 15.76 7.96 1.75
C ALA A 203 16.86 8.15 2.79
N PRO A 204 17.16 9.40 3.22
CA PRO A 204 18.13 9.63 4.27
C PRO A 204 17.68 8.97 5.58
N THR A 205 18.63 8.45 6.35
CA THR A 205 18.36 7.81 7.65
C THR A 205 18.45 8.82 8.79
N HIS A 206 17.77 8.56 9.90
CA HIS A 206 18.06 9.20 11.17
C HIS A 206 19.45 8.71 11.63
N ASN A 207 20.40 9.65 11.76
CA ASN A 207 21.72 9.38 12.35
C ASN A 207 21.61 9.25 13.87
#